data_AF-A0A6J5H413-F1
#
_entry.id   AF-A0A6J5H413-F1
#
_cell.length_a   1.000
_cell.length_b   1.000
_cell.length_c   1.000
_cell.angle_alpha   90.00
_cell.angle_beta   90.00
_cell.angle_gamma   90.00
#
_symmetry.space_group_name_H-M   'P 1'
#
loop_
_entity.id
_entity.type
_entity.pdbx_description
1 polymer ?
#
loop_
_entity_poly.entity_id
_entity_poly.type
_entity_poly.pdbx_seq_one_letter_code
_entity_poly.pdbx_strand_id
1 'polypeptide(L)'
;MDAFYASVELLRYPELRGQPVVIGGGRDAAPEMLPDGTRRFAKLRDYVGRGVVTTSTYDARALGVFSAMGMMKAAKLAPDAILLPTDFDSYRRYSRLFVSPR
;
A
#
# COMPACT_ATOMS: atom_id res chain seq x y z
N MET A 1 -4.58 -11.58 11.51
CA MET A 1 -3.61 -11.24 10.44
C MET A 1 -3.58 -9.74 10.32
N ASP A 2 -2.59 -9.08 10.95
CA ASP A 2 -2.67 -7.64 11.29
C ASP A 2 -2.39 -6.69 10.12
N ALA A 3 -2.11 -7.24 8.92
CA ALA A 3 -1.97 -6.47 7.69
C ALA A 3 -2.33 -7.31 6.44
N PHE A 4 -3.48 -8.00 6.44
CA PHE A 4 -3.90 -8.87 5.32
C PHE A 4 -3.76 -8.21 3.93
N TYR A 5 -4.26 -6.99 3.77
CA TYR A 5 -4.14 -6.27 2.48
C TYR A 5 -2.70 -5.94 2.12
N ALA A 6 -1.84 -5.57 3.08
CA ALA A 6 -0.43 -5.33 2.80
C ALA A 6 0.27 -6.62 2.37
N SER A 7 -0.04 -7.75 3.00
CA SER A 7 0.51 -9.05 2.59
C SER A 7 0.07 -9.46 1.18
N VAL A 8 -1.18 -9.18 0.78
CA VAL A 8 -1.66 -9.40 -0.59
C VAL A 8 -0.85 -8.56 -1.59
N GLU A 9 -0.62 -7.28 -1.28
CA GLU A 9 0.20 -6.43 -2.15
C GLU A 9 1.64 -6.91 -2.25
N LEU A 10 2.26 -7.40 -1.16
CA LEU A 10 3.62 -7.97 -1.19
C LEU A 10 3.72 -9.31 -1.94
N LEU A 11 2.60 -10.00 -2.20
CA LEU A 11 2.57 -11.14 -3.13
C LEU A 11 2.57 -10.66 -4.59
N ARG A 12 1.91 -9.53 -4.87
CA ARG A 12 1.85 -8.91 -6.21
C ARG A 12 3.13 -8.14 -6.57
N TYR A 13 3.76 -7.55 -5.57
CA TYR A 13 4.96 -6.73 -5.65
C TYR A 13 6.05 -7.27 -4.70
N PRO A 14 6.61 -8.47 -4.98
CA PRO A 14 7.62 -9.08 -4.11
C PRO A 14 8.88 -8.22 -3.93
N GLU A 15 9.18 -7.33 -4.89
CA GLU A 15 10.25 -6.34 -4.84
C GLU A 15 10.12 -5.32 -3.69
N LEU A 16 8.95 -5.21 -3.06
CA LEU A 16 8.68 -4.28 -1.98
C LEU A 16 8.86 -4.86 -0.57
N ARG A 17 9.30 -6.12 -0.44
CA ARG A 17 9.51 -6.75 0.87
C ARG A 17 10.60 -6.01 1.65
N GLY A 18 10.31 -5.71 2.92
CA GLY A 18 11.21 -4.93 3.80
C GLY A 18 11.23 -3.43 3.49
N GLN A 19 10.41 -2.95 2.55
CA GLN A 19 10.28 -1.53 2.26
C GLN A 19 9.12 -0.92 3.08
N PRO A 20 9.23 0.36 3.49
CA PRO A 20 8.09 1.09 4.01
C PRO A 20 7.03 1.30 2.92
N VAL A 21 5.96 0.51 2.96
CA VAL A 21 4.83 0.59 2.03
C VAL A 21 3.55 0.98 2.76
N VAL A 22 2.79 1.88 2.14
CA VAL A 22 1.49 2.40 2.57
C VAL A 22 0.47 2.15 1.46
N ILE A 23 -0.67 1.56 1.81
CA ILE A 23 -1.80 1.33 0.90
C ILE A 23 -2.86 2.36 1.26
N GLY A 24 -3.26 3.20 0.32
CA GLY A 24 -4.26 4.23 0.56
C GLY A 24 -4.44 5.18 -0.61
N GLY A 25 -5.36 6.14 -0.46
CA GLY A 25 -5.68 7.10 -1.53
C GLY A 25 -6.47 6.50 -2.70
N GLY A 26 -6.53 7.26 -3.80
CA GLY A 26 -7.23 6.89 -5.03
C GLY A 26 -6.44 5.94 -5.94
N ARG A 27 -7.01 5.58 -7.10
CA ARG A 27 -6.38 4.66 -8.07
C ARG A 27 -5.15 5.26 -8.78
N ASP A 28 -4.91 6.56 -8.63
CA ASP A 28 -3.87 7.31 -9.34
C ASP A 28 -2.44 6.93 -8.93
N ALA A 29 -2.26 6.24 -7.81
CA ALA A 29 -0.95 5.78 -7.33
C ALA A 29 -0.52 4.42 -7.91
N ALA A 30 -1.21 3.92 -8.96
CA ALA A 30 -0.87 2.65 -9.59
C ALA A 30 0.60 2.65 -10.08
N PRO A 31 1.38 1.57 -9.82
CA PRO A 31 2.74 1.47 -10.31
C PRO A 31 2.82 1.52 -11.83
N GLU A 32 3.77 2.28 -12.36
CA GLU A 32 4.05 2.39 -13.80
C GLU A 32 5.06 1.32 -14.20
N MET A 33 4.79 0.59 -15.29
CA MET A 33 5.76 -0.34 -15.88
C MET A 33 6.72 0.45 -16.77
N LEU A 34 8.01 0.33 -16.52
CA LEU A 34 9.06 0.96 -17.31
C LEU A 34 9.48 0.07 -18.50
N PRO A 35 10.10 0.65 -19.55
CA PRO A 35 10.54 -0.11 -20.73
C PRO A 35 11.53 -1.24 -20.43
N ASP A 36 12.26 -1.15 -19.32
CA ASP A 36 13.22 -2.15 -18.86
C ASP A 36 12.56 -3.31 -18.08
N GLY A 37 11.24 -3.31 -17.93
CA GLY A 37 10.47 -4.30 -17.20
C GLY A 37 10.43 -4.08 -15.68
N THR A 38 11.04 -3.01 -15.18
CA THR A 38 10.94 -2.63 -13.77
C THR A 38 9.69 -1.78 -13.52
N ARG A 39 9.29 -1.65 -12.25
CA ARG A 39 8.15 -0.83 -11.87
C ARG A 39 8.61 0.43 -11.16
N ARG A 40 8.05 1.57 -11.54
CA ARG A 40 8.16 2.82 -10.80
C ARG A 40 6.97 2.94 -9.85
N PHE A 41 7.28 3.18 -8.59
CA PHE A 41 6.28 3.34 -7.53
C PHE A 41 6.19 4.80 -7.10
N ALA A 42 4.97 5.28 -6.85
CA ALA A 42 4.74 6.58 -6.25
C ALA A 42 5.29 6.62 -4.82
N LYS A 43 5.71 7.81 -4.38
CA LYS A 43 6.11 8.07 -3.00
C LYS A 43 5.06 8.90 -2.29
N LEU A 44 4.98 8.78 -0.96
CA LEU A 44 4.03 9.57 -0.19
C LEU A 44 4.26 11.07 -0.30
N ARG A 45 5.50 11.53 -0.50
CA ARG A 45 5.82 12.95 -0.74
C ARG A 45 5.10 13.54 -1.97
N ASP A 46 4.78 12.72 -2.95
CA ASP A 46 4.14 13.15 -4.20
C ASP A 46 2.61 13.12 -4.09
N TYR A 47 2.08 12.57 -2.99
CA TYR A 47 0.65 12.51 -2.76
C TYR A 47 0.08 13.88 -2.40
N VAL A 48 -0.90 14.32 -3.17
CA VAL A 48 -1.73 15.48 -2.87
C VAL A 48 -3.18 15.05 -2.85
N GLY A 49 -3.89 15.31 -1.75
CA GLY A 49 -5.30 15.02 -1.69
C GLY A 49 -5.83 14.86 -0.27
N ARG A 50 -7.02 14.27 -0.20
CA ARG A 50 -7.72 13.91 1.03
C ARG A 50 -7.91 12.40 1.07
N GLY A 51 -7.70 11.82 2.25
CA GLY A 51 -7.86 10.39 2.43
C GLY A 51 -7.12 9.90 3.65
N VAL A 52 -7.25 8.60 3.90
CA VAL A 52 -6.61 7.91 5.00
C VAL A 52 -5.83 6.70 4.49
N VAL A 53 -4.84 6.27 5.26
CA VAL A 53 -4.11 5.02 5.08
C VAL A 53 -5.07 3.86 5.33
N THR A 54 -5.28 3.03 4.31
CA THR A 54 -6.08 1.79 4.42
C THR A 54 -5.32 0.76 5.27
N THR A 55 -4.04 0.56 4.95
CA THR A 55 -3.14 -0.26 5.76
C THR A 55 -1.68 0.10 5.47
N SER A 56 -0.78 -0.38 6.31
CA SER A 56 0.66 -0.18 6.14
C SER A 56 1.44 -1.44 6.49
N THR A 57 2.64 -1.56 5.93
CA THR A 57 3.63 -2.58 6.30
C THR A 57 4.20 -2.30 7.69
N TYR A 58 4.84 -3.31 8.29
CA TYR A 58 5.53 -3.11 9.57
C TYR A 58 6.67 -2.08 9.46
N ASP A 59 7.40 -2.06 8.35
CA ASP A 59 8.45 -1.06 8.10
C ASP A 59 7.89 0.36 8.06
N ALA A 60 6.72 0.57 7.46
CA ALA A 60 6.03 1.87 7.50
C ALA A 60 5.49 2.21 8.90
N ARG A 61 5.04 1.22 9.68
CA ARG A 61 4.63 1.42 11.09
C ARG A 61 5.80 1.81 11.97
N ALA A 62 7.00 1.28 11.73
CA ALA A 62 8.21 1.68 12.44
C ALA A 62 8.55 3.17 12.23
N LEU A 63 8.14 3.74 11.09
CA LEU A 63 8.20 5.18 10.80
C LEU A 63 7.02 5.98 11.36
N GLY A 64 6.13 5.35 12.13
CA GLY A 64 4.97 5.97 12.75
C GLY A 64 3.73 6.05 11.85
N VAL A 65 3.69 5.38 10.70
CA VAL A 65 2.53 5.37 9.79
C VAL A 65 1.60 4.19 10.09
N PHE A 66 0.39 4.50 10.56
CA PHE A 66 -0.61 3.50 10.96
C PHE A 66 -1.90 3.61 10.13
N SER A 67 -2.71 2.55 10.14
CA SER A 67 -4.04 2.53 9.51
C SER A 67 -4.93 3.67 10.04
N ALA A 68 -5.86 4.13 9.20
CA ALA A 68 -6.76 5.26 9.44
C ALA A 68 -6.06 6.62 9.62
N MET A 69 -4.73 6.70 9.56
CA MET A 69 -3.99 7.96 9.56
C MET A 69 -4.29 8.76 8.29
N GLY A 70 -4.46 10.08 8.39
CA GLY A 70 -4.59 10.94 7.20
C GLY A 70 -3.35 10.85 6.30
N MET A 71 -3.56 10.68 4.98
CA MET A 71 -2.48 10.49 4.00
C MET A 71 -1.46 11.63 4.01
N MET A 72 -1.92 12.88 4.10
CA MET A 72 -1.04 14.05 4.21
C MET A 72 -0.19 14.04 5.50
N LYS A 73 -0.69 13.45 6.59
CA LYS A 73 0.08 13.27 7.83
C LYS A 73 1.11 12.15 7.65
N ALA A 74 0.72 11.03 7.02
CA ALA A 74 1.65 9.95 6.70
C ALA A 74 2.81 10.45 5.81
N ALA A 75 2.53 11.30 4.82
CA ALA A 75 3.54 11.90 3.96
C ALA A 75 4.55 12.79 4.70
N LYS A 76 4.14 13.43 5.80
CA LYS A 76 5.05 14.19 6.67
C LYS A 76 5.95 13.28 7.51
N LEU A 77 5.44 12.13 7.95
CA LEU A 77 6.19 11.18 8.79
C LEU A 77 7.15 10.33 7.96
N ALA A 78 6.72 9.88 6.78
CA ALA A 78 7.47 8.97 5.92
C ALA A 78 7.35 9.41 4.44
N PRO A 79 7.98 10.53 4.05
CA PRO A 79 7.88 11.05 2.67
C PRO A 79 8.36 10.07 1.61
N ASP A 80 9.34 9.23 1.95
CA ASP A 80 9.94 8.22 1.06
C ASP A 80 9.28 6.85 1.10
N ALA A 81 8.25 6.68 1.93
CA ALA A 81 7.48 5.45 1.90
C ALA A 81 6.71 5.35 0.57
N ILE A 82 6.64 4.11 0.09
CA ILE A 82 6.02 3.76 -1.18
C ILE A 82 4.50 3.80 -0.99
N LEU A 83 3.82 4.43 -1.95
CA LEU A 83 2.37 4.49 -1.99
C LEU A 83 1.83 3.50 -3.02
N LEU A 84 0.92 2.63 -2.59
CA LEU A 84 0.12 1.77 -3.45
C LEU A 84 -1.35 2.16 -3.40
N PRO A 85 -2.08 2.05 -4.52
CA PRO A 85 -3.51 2.31 -4.55
C PRO A 85 -4.25 1.21 -3.79
N THR A 86 -5.48 1.50 -3.38
CA THR A 86 -6.34 0.47 -2.78
C THR A 86 -7.02 -0.36 -3.87
N ASP A 87 -6.86 -1.69 -3.82
CA ASP A 87 -7.48 -2.63 -4.77
C ASP A 87 -8.46 -3.58 -4.06
N PHE A 88 -9.63 -3.05 -3.69
CA PHE A 88 -10.66 -3.81 -2.97
C PHE A 88 -11.19 -5.03 -3.75
N ASP A 89 -11.15 -4.99 -5.08
CA ASP A 89 -11.59 -6.10 -5.92
C ASP A 89 -10.63 -7.29 -5.78
N SER A 90 -9.33 -7.03 -5.87
CA SER A 90 -8.29 -8.03 -5.60
C SER A 90 -8.40 -8.59 -4.18
N TYR A 91 -8.60 -7.72 -3.18
CA TYR A 91 -8.72 -8.16 -1.78
C TYR A 91 -9.92 -9.08 -1.53
N ARG A 92 -11.08 -8.77 -2.14
CA ARG A 92 -12.27 -9.63 -2.08
C ARG A 92 -12.02 -10.98 -2.72
N ARG A 93 -11.31 -11.04 -3.85
CA ARG A 93 -10.94 -12.29 -4.52
C ARG A 93 -10.07 -13.17 -3.61
N TYR A 94 -9.03 -12.60 -3.01
CA TYR A 94 -8.15 -13.34 -2.10
C TYR A 94 -8.88 -13.77 -0.83
N SER A 95 -9.73 -12.92 -0.25
CA SER A 95 -10.51 -13.27 0.95
C SER A 95 -11.39 -14.51 0.73
N ARG A 96 -12.02 -14.66 -0.44
CA ARG A 96 -12.82 -15.85 -0.79
C ARG A 96 -12.02 -17.16 -0.87
N LEU A 97 -10.71 -17.09 -1.08
CA LEU A 97 -9.85 -18.28 -1.05
C LEU A 97 -9.58 -18.76 0.39
N PHE A 98 -9.68 -17.85 1.38
CA PHE A 98 -9.46 -18.16 2.79
C PHE A 98 -10.75 -18.40 3.57
N VAL A 99 -11.85 -17.72 3.19
CA VAL A 99 -13.18 -17.95 3.75
C VAL A 99 -13.88 -19.01 2.89
N SER A 100 -13.65 -20.28 3.20
CA SER A 100 -14.43 -21.37 2.62
C SER A 100 -15.87 -21.28 3.15
N PRO A 101 -16.91 -21.22 2.30
CA PRO A 101 -18.26 -21.41 2.77
C PRO A 101 -18.36 -22.86 3.24
N ARG A 102 -18.67 -23.07 4.53
CA ARG A 102 -19.18 -24.37 4.97
C ARG A 102 -20.52 -24.64 4.32
#